data_AF-A0A2U1NSM9-F1
#
_entry.id   AF-A0A2U1NSM9-F1
#
_cell.length_a   1.000
_cell.length_b   1.000
_cell.length_c   1.000
_cell.angle_alpha   90.00
_cell.angle_beta   90.00
_cell.angle_gamma   90.00
#
_symmetry.space_group_name_H-M   'P 1'
#
loop_
_entity.id
_entity.type
_entity.pdbx_description
1 polymer ?
#
loop_
_entity_poly.entity_id
_entity_poly.type
_entity_poly.pdbx_seq_one_letter_code
_entity_poly.pdbx_strand_id
1 'polypeptide(L)'
;MPKTPGFKSLSGYAAALLDHALCTNSLDAVHKDVKKLLKWLKCNEMLKSVMGDASVGEGVKGMVIKEVVEKVKMRKQVVALVKMLVAKSKSGMVVGVMEEFERIYWELNNSKRAVLQI
;
A
#
# COMPACT_ATOMS: atom_id res chain seq x y z
N MET A 1 2.60 -9.60 -23.06
CA MET A 1 2.87 -8.31 -22.38
C MET A 1 2.24 -8.34 -20.99
N PRO A 2 2.96 -8.00 -19.91
CA PRO A 2 2.35 -7.91 -18.59
C PRO A 2 1.40 -6.71 -18.58
N LYS A 3 0.12 -6.95 -18.26
CA LYS A 3 -0.84 -5.87 -18.06
C LYS A 3 -0.47 -5.16 -16.77
N THR A 4 0.13 -3.98 -16.86
CA THR A 4 0.20 -3.07 -15.72
C THR A 4 -1.22 -2.87 -15.18
N PRO A 5 -1.42 -2.92 -13.86
CA PRO A 5 -2.73 -2.64 -13.30
C PRO A 5 -3.13 -1.23 -13.72
N GLY A 6 -4.25 -1.10 -14.44
CA GLY A 6 -4.75 0.21 -14.83
C GLY A 6 -4.94 1.08 -13.58
N PHE A 7 -4.58 2.36 -13.68
CA PHE A 7 -4.65 3.37 -12.61
C PHE A 7 -5.93 3.28 -11.74
N LYS A 8 -7.08 2.99 -12.38
CA LYS A 8 -8.37 2.75 -11.71
C LYS A 8 -8.33 1.67 -10.62
N SER A 9 -7.56 0.59 -10.83
CA SER A 9 -7.48 -0.52 -9.88
C SER A 9 -6.62 -0.20 -8.65
N LEU A 10 -5.56 0.59 -8.81
CA LEU A 10 -4.75 1.08 -7.68
C LEU A 10 -5.56 2.03 -6.80
N SER A 11 -6.24 2.98 -7.45
CA SER A 11 -7.07 3.99 -6.78
C SER A 11 -8.22 3.36 -5.99
N GLY A 12 -8.88 2.33 -6.52
CA GLY A 12 -9.96 1.63 -5.81
C GLY A 12 -9.50 0.95 -4.51
N TYR A 13 -8.35 0.27 -4.51
CA TYR A 13 -7.82 -0.36 -3.29
C TYR A 13 -7.35 0.68 -2.26
N ALA A 14 -6.66 1.72 -2.72
CA ALA A 14 -6.17 2.79 -1.86
C ALA A 14 -7.33 3.56 -1.21
N ALA A 15 -8.34 3.92 -2.01
CA ALA A 15 -9.56 4.58 -1.52
C ALA A 15 -10.31 3.72 -0.51
N ALA A 16 -10.45 2.41 -0.74
CA ALA A 16 -11.10 1.50 0.21
C ALA A 16 -10.35 1.41 1.56
N LEU A 17 -9.01 1.41 1.55
CA LEU A 17 -8.22 1.44 2.78
C LEU A 17 -8.37 2.77 3.51
N LEU A 18 -8.36 3.88 2.78
CA LEU A 18 -8.55 5.22 3.32
C LEU A 18 -9.93 5.38 3.96
N ASP A 19 -10.97 4.98 3.25
CA ASP A 19 -12.37 5.02 3.71
C ASP A 19 -12.55 4.22 5.01
N HIS A 20 -12.07 2.97 5.03
CA HIS A 20 -12.09 2.17 6.24
C HIS A 20 -11.30 2.82 7.39
N ALA A 21 -10.14 3.42 7.11
CA ALA A 21 -9.33 4.10 8.12
C ALA A 21 -10.02 5.36 8.67
N LEU A 22 -10.79 6.08 7.85
CA LEU A 22 -11.63 7.21 8.26
C LEU A 22 -12.79 6.73 9.14
N CYS A 23 -13.54 5.72 8.71
CA CYS A 23 -14.68 5.17 9.47
C CYS A 23 -14.28 4.63 10.85
N THR A 24 -13.03 4.15 10.99
CA THR A 24 -12.49 3.62 12.24
C THR A 24 -11.69 4.64 13.05
N ASN A 25 -11.70 5.91 12.65
CA ASN A 25 -10.90 6.99 13.25
C ASN A 25 -9.43 6.62 13.45
N SER A 26 -8.86 5.95 12.45
CA SER A 26 -7.53 5.36 12.52
C SER A 26 -6.61 5.82 11.40
N LEU A 27 -6.99 6.85 10.64
CA LEU A 27 -6.29 7.33 9.45
C LEU A 27 -4.81 7.64 9.65
N ASP A 28 -4.42 8.36 10.70
CA ASP A 28 -3.00 8.74 10.89
C ASP A 28 -2.13 7.54 11.22
N ALA A 29 -2.67 6.58 11.95
CA ALA A 29 -1.98 5.33 12.21
C ALA A 29 -2.00 4.40 10.96
N VAL A 30 -3.02 4.53 10.10
CA VAL A 30 -3.04 4.16 8.66
C VAL A 30 -1.73 4.43 7.98
N HIS A 31 -1.56 5.74 7.85
CA HIS A 31 -0.50 6.43 7.17
C HIS A 31 0.87 6.03 7.71
N LYS A 32 1.03 5.96 9.04
CA LYS A 32 2.29 5.48 9.66
C LYS A 32 2.67 4.07 9.21
N ASP A 33 1.72 3.14 9.18
CA ASP A 33 1.98 1.76 8.75
C ASP A 33 2.25 1.66 7.24
N VAL A 34 1.48 2.37 6.43
CA VAL A 34 1.66 2.44 4.96
C VAL A 34 3.05 2.99 4.63
N LYS A 35 3.44 4.10 5.27
CA LYS A 35 4.77 4.70 5.12
C LYS A 35 5.88 3.75 5.57
N LYS A 36 5.66 3.01 6.66
CA LYS A 36 6.60 1.99 7.14
C LYS A 36 6.76 0.86 6.12
N LEU A 37 5.65 0.34 5.57
CA LEU A 37 5.67 -0.70 4.54
C LEU A 37 6.42 -0.23 3.29
N LEU A 38 6.11 0.97 2.80
CA LEU A 38 6.79 1.56 1.65
C LEU A 38 8.30 1.70 1.88
N LYS A 39 8.70 2.15 3.07
CA LYS A 39 10.12 2.25 3.43
C LYS A 39 10.82 0.89 3.33
N TRP A 40 10.20 -0.18 3.85
CA TRP A 40 10.76 -1.53 3.71
C TRP A 40 10.87 -1.97 2.25
N LEU A 41 9.79 -1.83 1.48
CA LEU A 41 9.75 -2.31 0.10
C LEU A 41 10.66 -1.52 -0.86
N LYS A 42 10.93 -0.24 -0.58
CA LYS A 42 11.70 0.64 -1.47
C LYS A 42 13.13 0.91 -1.04
N CYS A 43 13.42 0.89 0.26
CA CYS A 43 14.76 1.24 0.77
C CYS A 43 15.60 0.01 1.12
N ASN A 44 15.02 -1.19 1.16
CA ASN A 44 15.80 -2.42 1.23
C ASN A 44 16.12 -2.88 -0.20
N GLU A 45 17.39 -2.89 -0.58
CA GLU A 45 17.80 -3.18 -1.97
C GLU A 45 17.38 -4.58 -2.45
N MET A 46 17.40 -5.58 -1.57
CA MET A 46 16.94 -6.92 -1.90
C MET A 46 15.43 -6.93 -2.18
N LEU A 47 14.63 -6.31 -1.31
CA LEU A 47 13.18 -6.21 -1.50
C LEU A 47 12.84 -5.40 -2.76
N LYS A 48 13.53 -4.28 -2.96
CA LYS A 48 13.35 -3.41 -4.12
C LYS A 48 13.64 -4.15 -5.42
N SER A 49 14.73 -4.92 -5.47
CA SER A 49 15.09 -5.76 -6.61
C SER A 49 14.00 -6.80 -6.90
N VAL A 50 13.61 -7.59 -5.90
CA VAL A 50 12.57 -8.63 -6.04
C VAL A 50 11.24 -8.04 -6.50
N MET A 51 10.84 -6.88 -5.96
CA MET A 51 9.56 -6.25 -6.28
C MET A 51 9.56 -5.63 -7.68
N GLY A 52 10.67 -5.04 -8.10
CA GLY A 52 10.83 -4.41 -9.41
C GLY A 52 11.09 -5.40 -10.55
N ASP A 53 11.56 -6.61 -10.26
CA ASP A 53 11.87 -7.61 -11.28
C ASP A 53 10.58 -8.24 -11.85
N ALA A 54 10.39 -8.09 -13.16
CA ALA A 54 9.24 -8.65 -13.88
C ALA A 54 9.34 -10.17 -14.12
N SER A 55 10.54 -10.75 -14.01
CA SER A 55 10.78 -12.19 -14.12
C SER A 55 10.40 -12.94 -12.84
N VAL A 56 10.38 -12.25 -11.71
CA VAL A 56 9.93 -12.81 -10.43
C VAL A 56 8.41 -12.93 -10.44
N GLY A 57 7.90 -14.15 -10.32
CA GLY A 57 6.47 -14.42 -10.29
C GLY A 57 5.76 -13.85 -9.05
N GLU A 58 4.46 -13.58 -9.20
CA GLU A 58 3.58 -13.03 -8.16
C GLU A 58 3.55 -13.86 -6.86
N GLY A 59 3.75 -15.17 -6.96
CA GLY A 59 3.85 -16.07 -5.80
C GLY A 59 5.08 -15.78 -4.93
N VAL A 60 6.25 -15.59 -5.56
CA VAL A 60 7.50 -15.26 -4.86
C VAL A 60 7.40 -13.86 -4.24
N LYS A 61 6.94 -12.87 -5.00
CA LYS A 61 6.65 -11.53 -4.47
C LYS A 61 5.69 -11.59 -3.29
N GLY A 62 4.66 -12.42 -3.39
CA GLY A 62 3.67 -12.62 -2.34
C GLY A 62 4.24 -13.19 -1.05
N MET A 63 5.15 -14.18 -1.14
CA MET A 63 5.84 -14.73 0.03
C MET A 63 6.70 -13.67 0.72
N VAL A 64 7.48 -12.92 -0.05
CA VAL A 64 8.34 -11.85 0.47
C VAL A 64 7.53 -10.76 1.16
N ILE A 65 6.43 -10.32 0.56
CA ILE A 65 5.56 -9.29 1.14
C ILE A 65 4.89 -9.78 2.42
N LYS A 66 4.42 -11.05 2.45
CA LYS A 66 3.82 -11.66 3.64
C LYS A 66 4.80 -11.66 4.82
N GLU A 67 6.04 -12.07 4.55
CA GLU A 67 7.11 -12.08 5.55
C GLU A 67 7.36 -10.68 6.13
N VAL A 68 7.37 -9.65 5.28
CA VAL A 68 7.52 -8.25 5.72
C VAL A 68 6.36 -7.83 6.63
N VAL A 69 5.11 -8.06 6.25
CA VAL A 69 3.96 -7.63 7.06
C VAL A 69 3.74 -8.45 8.34
N GLU A 70 4.32 -9.65 8.44
CA GLU A 70 4.27 -10.47 9.65
C GLU A 70 5.38 -10.08 10.64
N LYS A 71 6.57 -9.76 10.15
CA LYS A 71 7.68 -9.24 10.98
C LYS A 71 7.43 -7.81 11.44
N VAL A 72 6.77 -7.01 10.62
CA VAL A 72 6.42 -5.65 10.97
C VAL A 72 5.06 -5.65 11.64
N LYS A 73 5.01 -5.38 12.96
CA LYS A 73 3.75 -5.15 13.69
C LYS A 73 2.98 -3.97 13.09
N MET A 74 2.13 -4.25 12.12
CA MET A 74 1.21 -3.33 11.45
C MET A 74 -0.22 -3.60 11.92
N ARG A 75 -1.09 -2.61 11.75
CA ARG A 75 -2.52 -2.75 12.02
C ARG A 75 -3.18 -3.72 11.05
N LYS A 76 -4.20 -4.41 11.57
CA LYS A 76 -4.92 -5.50 10.90
C LYS A 76 -5.42 -5.14 9.50
N GLN A 77 -5.91 -3.91 9.30
CA GLN A 77 -6.46 -3.48 8.00
C GLN A 77 -5.39 -3.34 6.89
N VAL A 78 -4.18 -2.89 7.21
CA VAL A 78 -3.07 -2.86 6.24
C VAL A 78 -2.65 -4.29 5.90
N VAL A 79 -2.51 -5.14 6.92
CA VAL A 79 -2.18 -6.55 6.75
C VAL A 79 -3.25 -7.28 5.93
N ALA A 80 -4.53 -7.02 6.18
CA ALA A 80 -5.65 -7.63 5.48
C ALA A 80 -5.67 -7.25 3.99
N LEU A 81 -5.48 -5.96 3.67
CA LEU A 81 -5.37 -5.51 2.28
C LEU A 81 -4.22 -6.21 1.56
N VAL A 82 -3.05 -6.25 2.17
CA VAL A 82 -1.86 -6.90 1.60
C VAL A 82 -2.10 -8.40 1.39
N LYS A 83 -2.62 -9.10 2.40
CA LYS A 83 -2.93 -10.54 2.28
C LYS A 83 -3.96 -10.81 1.17
N MET A 84 -4.95 -9.93 1.01
CA MET A 84 -5.95 -10.02 -0.06
C MET A 84 -5.33 -9.79 -1.45
N LEU A 85 -4.42 -8.82 -1.61
CA LEU A 85 -3.70 -8.60 -2.86
C LEU A 85 -2.84 -9.81 -3.24
N VAL A 86 -2.12 -10.38 -2.27
CA VAL A 86 -1.31 -11.60 -2.50
C VAL A 86 -2.21 -12.78 -2.89
N ALA A 87 -3.33 -12.98 -2.19
CA ALA A 87 -4.28 -14.06 -2.49
C ALA A 87 -4.89 -13.94 -3.90
N LYS A 88 -4.97 -12.73 -4.46
CA LYS A 88 -5.46 -12.47 -5.83
C LYS A 88 -4.35 -12.45 -6.89
N SER A 89 -3.13 -12.89 -6.55
CA SER A 89 -1.95 -12.82 -7.43
C SER A 89 -1.67 -11.39 -7.92
N LYS A 90 -1.83 -10.41 -7.02
CA LYS A 90 -1.61 -8.97 -7.23
C LYS A 90 -0.54 -8.42 -6.29
N SER A 91 0.41 -9.23 -5.87
CA SER A 91 1.57 -8.86 -5.05
C SER A 91 2.37 -7.70 -5.68
N GLY A 92 2.54 -7.70 -7.01
CA GLY A 92 3.19 -6.61 -7.74
C GLY A 92 2.46 -5.25 -7.64
N MET A 93 1.20 -5.23 -7.22
CA MET A 93 0.43 -3.99 -7.04
C MET A 93 0.67 -3.33 -5.68
N VAL A 94 1.23 -4.05 -4.71
CA VAL A 94 1.29 -3.59 -3.31
C VAL A 94 1.99 -2.23 -3.20
N VAL A 95 3.13 -2.05 -3.86
CA VAL A 95 3.85 -0.76 -3.85
C VAL A 95 2.97 0.35 -4.42
N GLY A 96 2.37 0.15 -5.60
CA GLY A 96 1.52 1.15 -6.24
C GLY A 96 0.27 1.51 -5.45
N VAL A 97 -0.36 0.52 -4.77
CA VAL A 97 -1.52 0.78 -3.91
C VAL A 97 -1.13 1.62 -2.69
N MET A 98 0.03 1.34 -2.08
CA MET A 98 0.52 2.11 -0.95
C MET A 98 0.93 3.53 -1.35
N GLU A 99 1.55 3.71 -2.51
CA GLU A 99 1.87 5.05 -3.06
C GLU A 99 0.61 5.87 -3.34
N GLU A 100 -0.40 5.23 -3.92
CA GLU A 100 -1.68 5.87 -4.20
C GLU A 100 -2.41 6.26 -2.89
N PHE A 101 -2.32 5.44 -1.84
CA PHE A 101 -2.82 5.83 -0.52
C PHE A 101 -2.13 7.08 0.01
N GLU A 102 -0.79 7.17 -0.06
CA GLU A 102 -0.03 8.35 0.38
C GLU A 102 -0.46 9.60 -0.38
N ARG A 103 -0.68 9.48 -1.69
CA ARG A 103 -1.19 10.57 -2.54
C ARG A 103 -2.55 11.08 -2.05
N ILE A 104 -3.52 10.18 -1.88
CA ILE A 104 -4.88 10.55 -1.45
C ILE A 104 -4.86 11.14 -0.03
N TYR A 105 -4.07 10.57 0.88
CA TYR A 105 -3.90 11.11 2.24
C TYR A 105 -3.35 12.54 2.23
N TRP A 106 -2.34 12.81 1.39
CA TRP A 106 -1.75 14.14 1.24
C TRP A 106 -2.75 15.13 0.65
N GLU A 107 -3.47 14.76 -0.41
CA GLU A 107 -4.52 15.57 -1.02
C GLU A 107 -5.59 15.96 0.01
N LEU A 108 -6.10 14.98 0.78
CA LEU A 108 -7.11 15.20 1.82
C LEU A 108 -6.63 16.15 2.93
N ASN A 109 -5.39 16.02 3.38
CA ASN A 109 -4.85 16.88 4.44
C ASN A 109 -4.47 18.28 3.94
N ASN A 110 -4.11 18.45 2.67
CA ASN A 110 -3.89 19.78 2.09
C ASN A 110 -5.20 20.52 1.87
N SER A 111 -6.24 19.83 1.38
CA SER A 111 -7.58 20.41 1.28
C SER A 111 -8.11 20.87 2.63
N LYS A 112 -7.93 20.08 3.70
CA LYS A 112 -8.32 20.50 5.06
C LYS A 112 -7.59 21.76 5.54
N ARG A 113 -6.29 21.89 5.24
CA ARG A 113 -5.51 23.09 5.61
C ARG A 113 -5.99 24.35 4.88
N ALA A 114 -6.39 24.23 3.61
CA ALA A 114 -6.88 25.37 2.85
C ALA A 114 -8.20 25.95 3.39
N VAL A 115 -9.07 25.11 3.97
CA VAL A 115 -10.37 25.53 4.52
C VAL A 115 -10.25 26.17 5.91
N LEU A 116 -9.16 25.90 6.64
CA LEU A 116 -8.91 26.45 7.99
C LEU A 116 -8.16 27.80 7.98
N GLN A 117 -7.94 28.41 6.82
CA GLN A 117 -7.28 29.73 6.68
C GLN A 117 -8.27 30.87 6.38
N ILE A 118 -9.53 30.74 6.78
CA ILE A 118 -10.59 31.75 6.61
C ILE A 118 -11.06 32.23 7.97
#